data_AF-A0A4U7CC52-F1
#
_entry.id   AF-A0A4U7CC52-F1
#
_cell.length_a   1.000
_cell.length_b   1.000
_cell.length_c   1.000
_cell.angle_alpha   90.00
_cell.angle_beta   90.00
_cell.angle_gamma   90.00
#
_symmetry.space_group_name_H-M   'P 1'
#
loop_
_entity.id
_entity.type
_entity.pdbx_description
1 polymer ?
#
loop_
_entity_poly.entity_id
_entity_poly.type
_entity_poly.pdbx_seq_one_letter_code
_entity_poly.pdbx_strand_id
1 'polypeptide(L)'
;MIQVVDRFNTQDQTDLVGVYDVLVGEETCDPFDDSAEAVDAFQAGDWLPLCKHNLADIQRTRKLAELAGQFVAQSDFKMKNLQPPHR
;
A
#
# COMPACT_ATOMS: atom_id res chain seq x y z
N MET A 1 -22.02 2.95 -15.16
CA MET A 1 -21.43 1.78 -14.47
C MET A 1 -20.00 1.69 -14.95
N ILE A 2 -19.05 2.26 -14.20
CA ILE A 2 -17.62 2.07 -14.50
C ILE A 2 -17.38 0.56 -14.34
N GLN A 3 -16.86 -0.10 -15.39
CA GLN A 3 -16.59 -1.53 -15.28
C GLN A 3 -15.51 -1.72 -14.21
N VAL A 4 -15.65 -2.74 -13.35
CA VAL A 4 -14.68 -3.01 -12.27
C VAL A 4 -13.23 -3.02 -12.79
N VAL A 5 -13.05 -3.47 -14.02
CA VAL A 5 -11.78 -3.50 -14.76
C VAL A 5 -11.16 -2.10 -14.92
N ASP A 6 -11.97 -1.06 -15.19
CA ASP A 6 -11.48 0.31 -15.38
C ASP A 6 -10.97 0.92 -14.07
N ARG A 7 -11.55 0.54 -12.92
CA ARG A 7 -11.13 1.10 -11.61
C ARG A 7 -9.80 0.52 -11.14
N PHE A 8 -9.49 -0.72 -11.50
CA PHE A 8 -8.21 -1.38 -11.23
C PHE A 8 -7.21 -1.25 -12.38
N ASN A 9 -7.47 -0.36 -13.35
CA ASN A 9 -6.50 -0.07 -14.39
C ASN A 9 -5.32 0.70 -13.77
N THR A 10 -4.20 0.02 -13.59
CA THR A 10 -2.95 0.57 -13.03
C THR A 10 -2.12 1.31 -14.08
N GLN A 11 -2.65 1.56 -15.29
CA GLN A 11 -1.93 2.24 -16.39
C GLN A 11 -0.57 1.60 -16.67
N ASP A 12 -0.57 0.26 -16.76
CA ASP A 12 0.63 -0.57 -16.96
C ASP A 12 1.66 -0.55 -15.82
N GLN A 13 1.37 0.12 -14.70
CA GLN A 13 2.21 0.03 -13.50
C GLN A 13 2.13 -1.36 -12.88
N THR A 14 3.29 -1.97 -12.66
CA THR A 14 3.43 -3.33 -12.09
C THR A 14 4.12 -3.37 -10.74
N ASP A 15 4.79 -2.28 -10.35
CA ASP A 15 5.38 -2.15 -9.03
C ASP A 15 4.38 -1.57 -8.02
N LEU A 16 4.70 -1.76 -6.74
CA LEU A 16 3.80 -1.40 -5.66
C LEU A 16 3.62 0.12 -5.53
N VAL A 17 4.68 0.90 -5.78
CA VAL A 17 4.68 2.36 -5.68
C VAL A 17 3.76 2.96 -6.74
N GLY A 18 3.94 2.59 -8.00
CA GLY A 18 3.09 3.03 -9.11
C GLY A 18 1.63 2.59 -8.94
N VAL A 19 1.38 1.39 -8.38
CA VAL A 19 0.01 0.96 -8.05
C VAL A 19 -0.61 1.87 -6.98
N TYR A 20 0.14 2.25 -5.94
CA TYR A 20 -0.36 3.19 -4.94
C TYR A 20 -0.68 4.56 -5.54
N ASP A 21 0.20 5.09 -6.39
CA ASP A 21 0.00 6.41 -6.99
C ASP A 21 -1.25 6.44 -7.86
N VAL A 22 -1.48 5.38 -8.65
CA VAL A 22 -2.63 5.30 -9.57
C VAL A 22 -3.94 5.04 -8.82
N LEU A 23 -3.95 4.15 -7.83
CA LEU A 23 -5.20 3.69 -7.20
C LEU A 23 -5.56 4.44 -5.91
N VAL A 24 -4.57 4.93 -5.18
CA VAL A 24 -4.72 5.60 -3.89
C VAL A 24 -4.45 7.11 -4.01
N GLY A 25 -3.32 7.52 -4.60
CA GLY A 25 -3.04 8.92 -4.99
C GLY A 25 -3.02 9.96 -3.86
N GLU A 26 -2.83 9.56 -2.60
CA GLU A 26 -2.87 10.44 -1.44
C GLU A 26 -1.48 10.79 -0.90
N GLU A 27 -1.37 11.94 -0.22
CA GLU A 27 -0.16 12.37 0.48
C GLU A 27 0.27 11.30 1.50
N THR A 28 1.58 11.03 1.53
CA THR A 28 2.17 9.96 2.32
C THR A 28 3.25 10.51 3.25
N CYS A 29 3.47 9.83 4.37
CA CYS A 29 4.61 10.13 5.25
C CYS A 29 5.91 9.45 4.81
N ASP A 30 5.87 8.71 3.69
CA ASP A 30 7.02 8.07 3.06
C ASP A 30 8.03 9.14 2.63
N PRO A 31 9.27 9.13 3.14
CA PRO A 31 10.27 10.11 2.77
C PRO A 31 11.01 9.76 1.47
N PHE A 32 10.77 8.58 0.88
CA PHE A 32 11.51 8.07 -0.28
C PHE A 32 10.70 8.22 -1.56
N ASP A 33 11.40 8.53 -2.65
CA ASP A 33 10.83 8.53 -4.00
C ASP A 33 10.86 7.11 -4.60
N ASP A 34 11.82 6.28 -4.19
CA ASP A 34 11.93 4.86 -4.55
C ASP A 34 12.02 3.97 -3.29
N SER A 35 11.23 2.89 -3.26
CA SER A 35 11.30 1.86 -2.22
C SER A 35 12.70 1.24 -2.05
N ALA A 36 13.56 1.26 -3.07
CA ALA A 36 14.95 0.79 -2.94
C ALA A 36 15.75 1.59 -1.90
N GLU A 37 15.45 2.87 -1.71
CA GLU A 37 16.12 3.73 -0.72
C GLU A 37 15.86 3.28 0.73
N ALA A 38 14.72 2.61 0.98
CA ALA A 38 14.42 2.04 2.29
C ALA A 38 15.39 0.88 2.63
N VAL A 39 15.90 0.16 1.64
CA VAL A 39 16.91 -0.89 1.84
C VAL A 39 18.23 -0.26 2.27
N ASP A 40 18.63 0.84 1.64
CA ASP A 40 19.83 1.58 2.00
C ASP A 40 19.72 2.15 3.42
N ALA A 41 18.56 2.73 3.77
CA ALA A 41 18.28 3.21 5.13
C ALA A 41 18.36 2.07 6.17
N PHE A 42 17.86 0.87 5.85
CA PHE A 42 18.02 -0.30 6.72
C PHE A 42 19.50 -0.66 6.92
N GLN A 43 20.28 -0.70 5.84
CA GLN A 43 21.71 -1.04 5.90
C GLN A 43 22.53 0.01 6.65
N ALA A 44 22.18 1.28 6.53
CA ALA A 44 22.81 2.40 7.24
C ALA A 44 22.37 2.52 8.71
N GLY A 45 21.29 1.86 9.11
CA GLY A 45 20.70 1.98 10.44
C GLY A 45 19.87 3.26 10.63
N ASP A 46 19.38 3.85 9.55
CA ASP A 46 18.52 5.04 9.54
C ASP A 46 17.06 4.64 9.82
N TRP A 47 16.78 4.33 11.08
CA TRP A 47 15.52 3.73 11.49
C TRP A 47 14.29 4.63 11.32
N LEU A 48 14.42 5.94 11.53
CA LEU A 48 13.25 6.83 11.47
C LEU A 48 12.69 6.94 10.03
N PRO A 49 13.51 7.22 8.99
CA PRO A 49 13.05 7.14 7.61
C PRO A 49 12.46 5.78 7.24
N LEU A 50 13.13 4.69 7.60
CA LEU A 50 12.65 3.33 7.33
C LEU A 50 11.28 3.05 7.99
N CYS A 51 11.10 3.45 9.25
CA CYS A 51 9.82 3.28 9.95
C CYS A 51 8.69 4.09 9.32
N LYS A 52 8.98 5.31 8.81
CA LYS A 52 7.99 6.12 8.09
C LYS A 52 7.56 5.46 6.79
N HIS A 53 8.51 4.96 6.01
CA HIS A 53 8.23 4.19 4.79
C HIS A 53 7.33 2.97 5.07
N ASN A 54 7.71 2.14 6.05
CA ASN A 54 6.91 0.96 6.42
C ASN A 54 5.50 1.34 6.89
N LEU A 55 5.36 2.44 7.64
CA LEU A 55 4.05 2.93 8.08
C LEU A 55 3.20 3.40 6.88
N ALA A 56 3.80 4.13 5.95
CA ALA A 56 3.14 4.55 4.72
C ALA A 56 2.64 3.36 3.90
N ASP A 57 3.44 2.31 3.75
CA ASP A 57 3.05 1.09 3.05
C ASP A 57 1.88 0.37 3.70
N ILE A 58 1.87 0.25 5.02
CA ILE A 58 0.74 -0.33 5.76
C ILE A 58 -0.54 0.48 5.50
N GLN A 59 -0.47 1.81 5.53
CA GLN A 59 -1.63 2.68 5.30
C GLN A 59 -2.12 2.60 3.86
N ARG A 60 -1.22 2.64 2.87
CA ARG A 60 -1.55 2.58 1.44
C ARG A 60 -2.08 1.19 1.05
N THR A 61 -1.48 0.11 1.54
CA THR A 61 -2.00 -1.26 1.37
C THR A 61 -3.40 -1.39 1.95
N ARG A 62 -3.66 -0.82 3.13
CA ARG A 62 -4.99 -0.86 3.74
C ARG A 62 -6.02 -0.15 2.85
N LYS A 63 -5.71 1.04 2.33
CA LYS A 63 -6.60 1.77 1.41
C LYS A 63 -6.86 0.99 0.14
N LEU A 64 -5.85 0.34 -0.42
CA LEU A 64 -6.00 -0.55 -1.57
C LEU A 64 -6.95 -1.73 -1.26
N ALA A 65 -6.83 -2.34 -0.08
CA ALA A 65 -7.74 -3.39 0.37
C ALA A 65 -9.18 -2.89 0.59
N GLU A 66 -9.35 -1.68 1.16
CA GLU A 66 -10.66 -1.02 1.31
C GLU A 66 -11.31 -0.74 -0.05
N LEU A 67 -10.53 -0.30 -1.04
CA LEU A 67 -10.98 -0.13 -2.42
C LEU A 67 -11.41 -1.47 -3.03
N ALA A 68 -10.61 -2.52 -2.89
CA ALA A 68 -10.91 -3.85 -3.42
C ALA A 68 -12.13 -4.50 -2.76
N GLY A 69 -12.34 -4.27 -1.45
CA GLY A 69 -13.53 -4.74 -0.73
C GLY A 69 -14.85 -4.18 -1.24
N GLN A 70 -14.85 -3.10 -2.03
CA GLN A 70 -16.06 -2.56 -2.68
C GLN A 70 -16.51 -3.41 -3.89
N PHE A 71 -15.60 -4.20 -4.46
CA PHE A 71 -15.82 -4.92 -5.72
C PHE A 71 -15.68 -6.43 -5.59
N VAL A 72 -15.03 -6.91 -4.53
CA VAL A 72 -14.79 -8.33 -4.26
C VAL A 72 -15.53 -8.72 -2.99
N ALA A 73 -16.23 -9.86 -3.02
CA ALA A 73 -16.93 -10.36 -1.85
C ALA A 73 -15.92 -10.63 -0.72
N GLN A 74 -16.29 -10.30 0.52
CA GLN A 74 -15.41 -10.48 1.67
C GLN A 74 -14.94 -11.95 1.85
N SER A 75 -15.72 -12.92 1.38
CA SER A 75 -15.38 -14.34 1.34
C SER A 75 -14.16 -14.66 0.45
N ASP A 76 -13.97 -13.87 -0.60
CA ASP A 76 -12.85 -14.01 -1.54
C ASP A 76 -11.62 -13.22 -1.07
N PHE A 77 -11.82 -12.26 -0.16
CA PHE A 77 -10.79 -11.51 0.54
C PHE A 77 -10.32 -12.26 1.79
N LYS A 78 -9.48 -13.28 1.62
CA LYS A 78 -8.84 -14.01 2.74
C LYS A 78 -7.72 -13.20 3.39
N MET A 79 -8.04 -12.02 3.94
CA MET A 79 -7.09 -11.27 4.76
C MET A 79 -6.95 -11.91 6.14
N LYS A 80 -5.72 -12.04 6.62
CA LYS A 80 -5.45 -12.36 8.02
C LYS A 80 -6.00 -11.23 8.89
N ASN A 81 -6.56 -11.55 10.04
CA ASN A 81 -6.95 -10.53 11.01
C ASN A 81 -5.69 -9.80 11.48
N LEU A 82 -5.55 -8.53 11.09
CA LEU A 82 -4.42 -7.66 11.45
C LEU A 82 -4.70 -6.83 12.70
N GLN A 83 -5.82 -7.05 13.40
CA GLN A 83 -6.06 -6.37 14.66
C GLN A 83 -4.95 -6.73 15.66
N PRO A 84 -4.47 -5.75 16.46
CA PRO A 84 -3.52 -6.04 17.51
C PRO A 84 -4.08 -7.11 18.45
N PRO A 85 -3.24 -8.02 18.98
CA PRO A 85 -3.68 -8.91 20.04
C PRO A 85 -4.23 -8.06 21.19
N HIS A 86 -5.42 -8.43 21.68
CA HIS A 86 -5.94 -7.80 22.89
C HIS A 86 -4.98 -8.11 24.05
N ARG A 87 -4.63 -7.07 24.80
CA ARG A 87 -3.72 -7.14 25.95
C ARG A 87 -4.32 -7.93 27.10
#